data_AF-A0A556TZ33-F1
#
_entry.id   AF-A0A556TZ33-F1
#
_cell.length_a   1.000
_cell.length_b   1.000
_cell.length_c   1.000
_cell.angle_alpha   90.00
_cell.angle_beta   90.00
_cell.angle_gamma   90.00
#
_symmetry.space_group_name_H-M   'P 1'
#
loop_
_entity.id
_entity.type
_entity.pdbx_description
1 polymer ?
#
loop_
_entity_poly.entity_id
_entity_poly.type
_entity_poly.pdbx_seq_one_letter_code
_entity_poly.pdbx_strand_id
1 'polypeptide(L)'
;MKHSDATDSTYCGELRERLQPEVVELIKQQRLKRLCEGTCFRKISARRRQDKFMFCRLSPNHKVLHYGEVEDFSQGQIPHEALQEKLTVADIKTVITGKDCPHVKEKGALRQNKEVPEHAFSILYESDEYLNFIAPDKYEYCIWTDGLNALLGKEMTSELAKSDMDTLVTMEIKLRLLDLETIQIPEVPPPIPKEPKDYDFVYDYSKQHT
;
A
#
# COMPACT_ATOMS: atom_id res chain seq x y z
N MET A 1 6.17 37.04 13.79
CA MET A 1 4.85 36.39 13.73
C MET A 1 5.06 34.99 13.21
N LYS A 2 4.79 33.96 14.02
CA LYS A 2 4.80 32.58 13.55
C LYS A 2 3.57 32.44 12.66
N HIS A 3 3.76 32.14 11.37
CA HIS A 3 2.69 31.56 10.58
C HIS A 3 2.39 30.21 11.23
N SER A 4 1.30 30.11 11.98
CA SER A 4 0.73 28.82 12.31
C SER A 4 0.33 28.20 10.98
N ASP A 5 0.97 27.10 10.61
CA ASP A 5 0.57 26.36 9.42
C ASP A 5 -0.90 25.94 9.64
N ALA A 6 -1.80 26.39 8.78
CA ALA A 6 -3.25 26.18 8.95
C ALA A 6 -3.62 24.69 9.09
N THR A 7 -2.71 23.84 8.66
CA THR A 7 -2.70 22.36 8.71
C THR A 7 -2.60 21.78 10.12
N ASP A 8 -2.11 22.52 11.12
CA ASP A 8 -1.97 22.06 12.52
C ASP A 8 -3.22 22.31 13.40
N SER A 9 -4.31 22.84 12.82
CA SER A 9 -5.54 23.12 13.55
C SER A 9 -6.33 21.84 13.90
N THR A 10 -7.08 21.86 15.01
CA THR A 10 -7.93 20.74 15.46
C THR A 10 -8.86 20.21 14.37
N TYR A 11 -9.41 21.10 13.54
CA TYR A 11 -10.27 20.75 12.40
C TYR A 11 -9.52 20.00 11.30
N CYS A 12 -8.26 20.35 11.05
CA CYS A 12 -7.42 19.60 10.12
C CYS A 12 -7.13 18.20 10.65
N GLY A 13 -7.02 18.04 11.97
CA GLY A 13 -6.98 16.75 12.65
C GLY A 13 -8.24 15.91 12.40
N GLU A 14 -9.42 16.46 12.69
CA GLU A 14 -10.71 15.78 12.46
C GLU A 14 -10.93 15.42 10.98
N LEU A 15 -10.58 16.35 10.08
CA LEU A 15 -10.66 16.14 8.64
C LEU A 15 -9.69 15.03 8.19
N ARG A 16 -8.45 15.01 8.70
CA ARG A 16 -7.47 13.96 8.45
C ARG A 16 -8.01 12.60 8.87
N GLU A 17 -8.59 12.47 10.05
CA GLU A 17 -9.20 11.21 10.52
C GLU A 17 -10.33 10.74 9.61
N ARG A 18 -11.18 11.68 9.16
CA ARG A 18 -12.29 11.35 8.26
C ARG A 18 -11.84 10.92 6.86
N LEU A 19 -10.71 11.44 6.37
CA LEU A 19 -10.16 11.12 5.05
C LEU A 19 -9.37 9.81 5.01
N GLN A 20 -8.79 9.39 6.14
CA GLN A 20 -7.93 8.21 6.20
C GLN A 20 -8.55 6.94 5.56
N PRO A 21 -9.81 6.55 5.82
CA PRO A 21 -10.37 5.33 5.25
C PRO A 21 -10.40 5.30 3.73
N GLU A 22 -10.73 6.44 3.10
CA GLU A 22 -10.78 6.56 1.64
C GLU A 22 -9.36 6.48 1.05
N VAL A 23 -8.40 7.16 1.67
CA VAL A 23 -7.00 7.12 1.24
C VAL A 23 -6.38 5.73 1.44
N VAL A 24 -6.71 5.03 2.53
CA VAL A 24 -6.27 3.64 2.76
C VAL A 24 -6.73 2.74 1.61
N GLU A 25 -8.01 2.85 1.21
CA GLU A 25 -8.56 2.03 0.15
C GLU A 25 -7.92 2.37 -1.21
N LEU A 26 -7.62 3.65 -1.47
CA LEU A 26 -6.89 4.06 -2.67
C LEU A 26 -5.47 3.47 -2.72
N ILE A 27 -4.71 3.55 -1.62
CA ILE A 27 -3.38 2.95 -1.53
C ILE A 27 -3.47 1.44 -1.74
N LYS A 28 -4.45 0.78 -1.12
CA LYS A 28 -4.68 -0.66 -1.29
C LYS A 28 -4.95 -1.03 -2.75
N GLN A 29 -5.81 -0.29 -3.46
CA GLN A 29 -6.05 -0.51 -4.89
C GLN A 29 -4.77 -0.38 -5.71
N GLN A 30 -3.92 0.60 -5.40
CA GLN A 30 -2.62 0.77 -6.04
C GLN A 30 -1.70 -0.44 -5.77
N ARG A 31 -1.60 -0.91 -4.52
CA ARG A 31 -0.76 -2.06 -4.16
C ARG A 31 -1.21 -3.32 -4.89
N LEU A 32 -2.51 -3.60 -4.90
CA LEU A 32 -3.09 -4.75 -5.61
C LEU A 32 -2.85 -4.68 -7.12
N LYS A 33 -2.97 -3.49 -7.72
CA LYS A 33 -2.64 -3.28 -9.13
C LYS A 33 -1.17 -3.60 -9.43
N ARG A 34 -0.24 -3.16 -8.57
CA ARG A 34 1.19 -3.47 -8.71
C ARG A 34 1.47 -4.97 -8.57
N LEU A 35 0.81 -5.66 -7.64
CA LEU A 35 0.89 -7.12 -7.56
C LEU A 35 0.39 -7.80 -8.84
N CYS A 36 -0.69 -7.28 -9.43
CA CYS A 36 -1.23 -7.79 -10.69
C CYS A 36 -0.28 -7.58 -11.87
N GLU A 37 0.49 -6.48 -11.89
CA GLU A 37 1.55 -6.23 -12.87
C GLU A 37 2.72 -7.23 -12.69
N GLY A 38 3.05 -7.58 -11.45
CA GLY A 38 4.04 -8.60 -11.10
C GLY A 38 5.48 -8.08 -11.05
N THR A 39 6.34 -8.87 -10.42
CA THR A 39 7.73 -8.50 -10.16
C THR A 39 8.66 -9.68 -10.41
N CYS A 40 9.86 -9.37 -10.90
CA CYS A 40 10.94 -10.33 -11.10
C CYS A 40 11.84 -10.38 -9.86
N PHE A 41 12.05 -11.59 -9.34
CA PHE A 41 12.85 -11.86 -8.15
C PHE A 41 14.08 -12.68 -8.52
N ARG A 42 15.20 -12.42 -7.84
CA ARG A 42 16.38 -13.28 -7.98
C ARG A 42 16.11 -14.61 -7.29
N LYS A 43 16.33 -15.72 -8.00
CA LYS A 43 16.14 -17.06 -7.42
C LYS A 43 17.11 -17.28 -6.27
N ILE A 44 16.58 -17.71 -5.12
CA ILE A 44 17.36 -18.07 -3.95
C ILE A 44 17.96 -19.46 -4.19
N SER A 45 19.21 -19.53 -4.64
CA SER A 45 19.91 -20.79 -4.93
C SER A 45 21.10 -21.04 -4.00
N ALA A 46 21.44 -22.32 -3.79
CA ALA A 46 22.65 -22.73 -3.07
C ALA A 46 23.91 -22.79 -3.97
N ARG A 47 23.76 -22.81 -5.31
CA ARG A 47 24.86 -22.98 -6.27
C ARG A 47 24.98 -21.76 -7.19
N ARG A 48 26.06 -20.99 -7.04
CA ARG A 48 26.36 -19.70 -7.74
C ARG A 48 26.72 -19.84 -9.23
N ARG A 49 26.08 -20.71 -10.02
CA ARG A 49 26.52 -20.93 -11.42
C ARG A 49 25.71 -20.21 -12.49
N GLN A 50 24.50 -19.72 -12.22
CA GLN A 50 23.71 -18.90 -13.15
C GLN A 50 22.72 -18.02 -12.38
N ASP A 51 22.54 -16.78 -12.82
CA ASP A 51 21.51 -15.88 -12.34
C ASP A 51 20.17 -16.31 -12.94
N LYS A 52 19.46 -17.15 -12.18
CA LYS A 52 18.09 -17.54 -12.47
C LYS A 52 17.14 -16.55 -11.82
N PHE A 53 16.10 -16.18 -12.55
CA PHE A 53 15.04 -15.33 -12.05
C PHE A 53 13.75 -16.12 -11.86
N MET A 54 12.92 -15.65 -10.93
CA MET A 54 11.56 -16.13 -10.71
C MET A 54 10.64 -14.93 -10.83
N PHE A 55 9.60 -15.03 -11.66
CA PHE A 55 8.60 -14.00 -11.76
C PHE A 55 7.37 -14.41 -10.96
N CYS A 56 6.74 -13.45 -10.28
CA CYS A 56 5.52 -13.66 -9.52
C CYS A 56 4.54 -12.51 -9.78
N ARG A 57 3.25 -12.85 -9.96
CA ARG A 57 2.18 -11.86 -10.15
C ARG A 57 0.87 -12.36 -9.54
N LEU A 58 0.02 -11.43 -9.15
CA LEU A 58 -1.35 -11.70 -8.73
C LEU A 58 -2.28 -11.77 -9.95
N SER A 59 -3.22 -12.71 -9.93
CA SER A 59 -4.31 -12.78 -10.90
C SER A 59 -5.22 -11.54 -10.80
N PRO A 60 -5.81 -11.02 -11.91
CA PRO A 60 -6.64 -9.82 -11.89
C PRO A 60 -7.87 -9.86 -10.96
N ASN A 61 -8.35 -11.05 -10.59
CA ASN A 61 -9.44 -11.22 -9.62
C ASN A 61 -8.97 -11.29 -8.16
N HIS A 62 -7.67 -11.12 -7.92
CA HIS A 62 -7.01 -11.15 -6.61
C HIS A 62 -7.14 -12.49 -5.86
N LYS A 63 -7.26 -13.63 -6.57
CA LYS A 63 -7.46 -14.95 -5.94
C LYS A 63 -6.27 -15.90 -6.04
N VAL A 64 -5.35 -15.71 -6.98
CA VAL A 64 -4.24 -16.64 -7.23
C VAL A 64 -2.95 -15.87 -7.48
N LEU A 65 -1.87 -16.24 -6.81
CA LEU A 65 -0.51 -15.85 -7.16
C LEU A 65 0.04 -16.86 -8.17
N HIS A 66 0.44 -16.36 -9.34
CA HIS A 66 1.11 -17.13 -10.38
C HIS A 66 2.60 -16.86 -10.30
N TYR A 67 3.42 -17.91 -10.30
CA TYR A 67 4.87 -17.76 -10.29
C TYR A 67 5.58 -18.85 -11.09
N GLY A 68 6.84 -18.59 -11.45
CA GLY A 68 7.63 -19.54 -12.25
C GLY A 68 9.03 -19.02 -12.54
N GLU A 69 9.91 -19.93 -12.95
CA GLU A 69 11.25 -19.58 -13.42
C GLU A 69 11.19 -18.89 -14.78
N VAL A 70 12.03 -17.87 -14.97
CA VAL A 70 12.12 -17.13 -16.22
C VAL A 70 13.59 -17.04 -16.63
N GLU A 71 13.87 -17.43 -17.87
CA GLU A 71 15.23 -17.47 -18.41
C GLU A 71 15.70 -16.13 -18.96
N ASP A 72 14.79 -15.29 -19.48
CA ASP A 72 15.13 -14.00 -20.07
C ASP A 72 14.01 -12.97 -19.84
N PHE A 73 14.34 -11.83 -19.20
CA PHE A 73 13.39 -10.74 -18.94
C PHE A 73 13.38 -9.69 -20.07
N SER A 74 14.19 -9.90 -21.12
CA SER A 74 14.36 -8.96 -22.23
C SER A 74 13.14 -8.79 -23.15
N GLN A 75 12.11 -9.65 -23.04
CA GLN A 75 10.98 -9.70 -23.99
C GLN A 75 9.63 -9.14 -23.49
N GLY A 76 9.60 -8.27 -22.48
CA GLY A 76 8.39 -7.53 -22.12
C GLY A 76 7.47 -8.25 -21.11
N GLN A 77 6.15 -8.11 -21.27
CA GLN A 77 5.17 -8.62 -20.29
C GLN A 77 5.09 -10.15 -20.29
N ILE A 78 5.29 -10.77 -19.14
CA ILE A 78 5.21 -12.22 -18.94
C ILE A 78 3.73 -12.63 -18.81
N PRO A 79 3.18 -13.45 -19.73
CA PRO A 79 1.80 -13.92 -19.68
C PRO A 79 1.54 -14.80 -18.46
N HIS A 80 0.27 -14.91 -18.03
CA HIS A 80 -0.10 -15.77 -16.89
C HIS A 80 0.15 -17.25 -17.20
N GLU A 81 0.03 -17.64 -18.46
CA GLU A 81 0.15 -19.01 -18.96
C GLU A 81 1.61 -19.51 -18.96
N ALA A 82 2.58 -18.60 -18.93
CA ALA A 82 4.00 -18.94 -18.83
C ALA A 82 4.42 -19.32 -17.41
N LEU A 83 3.61 -18.97 -16.40
CA LEU A 83 3.87 -19.23 -14.99
C LEU A 83 3.18 -20.52 -14.57
N GLN A 84 3.99 -21.56 -14.37
CA GLN A 84 3.53 -22.93 -14.16
C GLN A 84 2.96 -23.16 -12.76
N GLU A 85 3.49 -22.46 -11.77
CA GLU A 85 3.13 -22.65 -10.37
C GLU A 85 2.05 -21.66 -9.93
N LYS A 86 1.17 -22.12 -9.03
CA LYS A 86 0.03 -21.35 -8.54
C LYS A 86 -0.14 -21.52 -7.04
N LEU A 87 -0.39 -20.42 -6.35
CA LEU A 87 -0.75 -20.39 -4.94
C LEU A 87 -2.07 -19.64 -4.78
N THR A 88 -3.11 -20.29 -4.25
CA THR A 88 -4.37 -19.61 -3.95
C THR A 88 -4.17 -18.64 -2.80
N VAL A 89 -4.71 -17.43 -2.92
CA VAL A 89 -4.66 -16.42 -1.85
C VAL A 89 -5.37 -16.91 -0.59
N ALA A 90 -6.44 -17.71 -0.74
CA ALA A 90 -7.16 -18.31 0.38
C ALA A 90 -6.30 -19.28 1.21
N ASP A 91 -5.27 -19.89 0.61
CA ASP A 91 -4.41 -20.87 1.26
C ASP A 91 -3.25 -20.20 2.01
N ILE A 92 -3.10 -18.88 1.89
CA ILE A 92 -2.05 -18.11 2.56
C ILE A 92 -2.41 -17.94 4.04
N LYS A 93 -1.55 -18.46 4.93
CA LYS A 93 -1.69 -18.30 6.39
C LYS A 93 -1.13 -16.95 6.86
N THR A 94 0.10 -16.64 6.46
CA THR A 94 0.75 -15.39 6.88
C THR A 94 1.94 -15.03 5.99
N VAL A 95 2.31 -13.75 6.03
CA VAL A 95 3.56 -13.24 5.49
C VAL A 95 4.56 -13.08 6.63
N ILE A 96 5.80 -13.50 6.39
CA ILE A 96 6.94 -13.37 7.29
C ILE A 96 7.96 -12.48 6.62
N THR A 97 8.63 -11.61 7.37
CA THR A 97 9.56 -10.63 6.81
C THR A 97 10.93 -10.66 7.51
N GLY A 98 11.95 -10.18 6.81
CA GLY A 98 13.29 -9.96 7.32
C GLY A 98 13.93 -11.21 7.93
N LYS A 99 14.47 -11.06 9.13
CA LYS A 99 15.23 -12.10 9.85
C LYS A 99 14.39 -13.32 10.22
N ASP A 100 13.06 -13.20 10.19
CA ASP A 100 12.19 -14.31 10.55
C ASP A 100 11.96 -15.31 9.42
N CYS A 101 12.33 -14.95 8.19
CA CYS A 101 12.19 -15.80 7.04
C CYS A 101 13.06 -17.07 7.15
N PRO A 102 12.55 -18.27 6.83
CA PRO A 102 13.29 -19.52 6.95
C PRO A 102 14.61 -19.51 6.16
N HIS A 103 14.57 -18.97 4.93
CA HIS A 103 15.74 -18.87 4.05
C HIS A 103 16.82 -17.88 4.54
N VAL A 104 16.50 -17.04 5.53
CA VAL A 104 17.45 -16.16 6.22
C VAL A 104 17.98 -16.83 7.49
N LYS A 105 17.10 -17.51 8.26
CA LYS A 105 17.45 -18.22 9.51
C LYS A 105 18.43 -19.38 9.31
N GLU A 106 18.24 -20.17 8.25
CA GLU A 106 19.09 -21.34 7.97
C GLU A 106 20.53 -20.95 7.57
N LYS A 107 20.76 -19.70 7.18
CA LYS A 107 22.04 -19.21 6.65
C LYS A 107 22.86 -18.44 7.68
N GLY A 108 23.26 -19.13 8.76
CA GLY A 108 24.44 -18.75 9.56
C GLY A 108 25.77 -18.72 8.77
N ALA A 109 25.76 -19.09 7.48
CA ALA A 109 26.92 -19.22 6.59
C ALA A 109 27.09 -18.11 5.53
N LEU A 110 26.14 -17.18 5.35
CA LEU A 110 26.31 -16.04 4.42
C LEU A 110 26.84 -14.80 5.15
N ARG A 111 28.05 -14.91 5.70
CA ARG A 111 28.81 -13.78 6.29
C ARG A 111 29.33 -12.75 5.27
N GLN A 112 28.84 -12.71 4.03
CA GLN A 112 29.40 -11.81 3.00
C GLN A 112 28.45 -10.75 2.43
N ASN A 113 27.12 -10.87 2.55
CA ASN A 113 26.22 -9.81 2.08
C ASN A 113 25.35 -9.31 3.23
N LYS A 114 25.84 -8.27 3.94
CA LYS A 114 25.11 -7.56 5.00
C LYS A 114 23.78 -6.93 4.54
N GLU A 115 23.55 -6.78 3.24
CA GLU A 115 22.40 -6.08 2.65
C GLU A 115 21.19 -7.01 2.33
N VAL A 116 21.38 -8.32 2.28
CA VAL A 116 20.33 -9.30 1.91
C VAL A 116 19.16 -9.45 2.91
N PRO A 117 19.30 -9.18 4.24
CA PRO A 117 18.18 -9.39 5.16
C PRO A 117 17.02 -8.40 4.99
N GLU A 118 17.27 -7.21 4.44
CA GLU A 118 16.34 -6.08 4.59
C GLU A 118 15.11 -6.18 3.66
N HIS A 119 15.25 -6.88 2.53
CA HIS A 119 14.18 -7.05 1.53
C HIS A 119 13.67 -8.49 1.42
N ALA A 120 13.96 -9.32 2.42
CA ALA A 120 13.51 -10.71 2.46
C ALA A 120 12.08 -10.81 2.99
N PHE A 121 11.24 -11.60 2.33
CA PHE A 121 9.93 -11.97 2.83
C PHE A 121 9.56 -13.40 2.41
N SER A 122 8.58 -14.00 3.08
CA SER A 122 8.14 -15.36 2.80
C SER A 122 6.64 -15.49 3.02
N ILE A 123 5.98 -16.26 2.17
CA ILE A 123 4.55 -16.57 2.28
C ILE A 123 4.45 -17.99 2.85
N LEU A 124 3.85 -18.13 4.03
CA LEU A 124 3.49 -19.42 4.62
C LEU A 124 2.07 -19.77 4.20
N TYR A 125 1.88 -20.96 3.62
CA TYR A 125 0.58 -21.43 3.12
C TYR A 125 0.18 -22.80 3.69
N GLU A 126 -1.01 -23.30 3.32
CA GLU A 126 -1.72 -24.39 4.02
C GLU A 126 -0.87 -25.65 4.29
N SER A 127 -0.02 -26.04 3.34
CA SER A 127 0.90 -27.20 3.43
C SER A 127 2.08 -27.04 4.40
N ASP A 128 2.12 -25.94 5.16
CA ASP A 128 3.26 -25.55 6.02
C ASP A 128 4.59 -25.36 5.25
N GLU A 129 4.47 -25.13 3.95
CA GLU A 129 5.56 -24.77 3.08
C GLU A 129 5.71 -23.25 2.96
N TYR A 130 6.89 -22.82 2.51
CA TYR A 130 7.24 -21.41 2.37
C TYR A 130 7.59 -21.05 0.93
N LEU A 131 6.90 -20.06 0.39
CA LEU A 131 7.32 -19.40 -0.84
C LEU A 131 8.21 -18.20 -0.47
N ASN A 132 9.50 -18.33 -0.75
CA ASN A 132 10.55 -17.41 -0.28
C ASN A 132 10.93 -16.39 -1.34
N PHE A 133 11.04 -15.12 -0.96
CA PHE A 133 11.37 -14.01 -1.85
C PHE A 133 12.47 -13.11 -1.28
N ILE A 134 13.27 -12.56 -2.17
CA ILE A 134 14.15 -11.41 -1.90
C ILE A 134 13.79 -10.35 -2.94
N ALA A 135 13.15 -9.27 -2.49
CA ALA A 135 12.75 -8.20 -3.40
C ALA A 135 13.98 -7.53 -4.03
N PRO A 136 13.88 -7.04 -5.28
CA PRO A 136 15.00 -6.40 -5.97
C PRO A 136 15.44 -5.10 -5.29
N ASP A 137 14.52 -4.38 -4.66
CA ASP A 137 14.76 -3.14 -3.94
C ASP A 137 13.74 -2.92 -2.81
N LYS A 138 13.93 -1.83 -2.06
CA LYS A 138 13.06 -1.44 -0.94
C LYS A 138 11.64 -1.11 -1.39
N TYR A 139 11.48 -0.52 -2.56
CA TYR A 139 10.17 -0.13 -3.08
C TYR A 139 9.33 -1.38 -3.36
N GLU A 140 9.88 -2.33 -4.11
CA GLU A 140 9.21 -3.61 -4.41
C GLU A 140 8.95 -4.41 -3.13
N TYR A 141 9.87 -4.39 -2.15
CA TYR A 141 9.62 -4.98 -0.84
C TYR A 141 8.39 -4.38 -0.15
N CYS A 142 8.26 -3.05 -0.10
CA CYS A 142 7.09 -2.39 0.48
C CYS A 142 5.81 -2.70 -0.31
N ILE A 143 5.86 -2.67 -1.64
CA ILE A 143 4.72 -3.01 -2.50
C ILE A 143 4.21 -4.42 -2.21
N TRP A 144 5.12 -5.41 -2.15
CA TRP A 144 4.75 -6.81 -1.94
C TRP A 144 4.23 -7.07 -0.53
N THR A 145 4.91 -6.55 0.49
CA THR A 145 4.49 -6.77 1.88
C THR A 145 3.15 -6.09 2.18
N ASP A 146 2.94 -4.85 1.73
CA ASP A 146 1.65 -4.16 1.89
C ASP A 146 0.55 -4.82 1.07
N GLY A 147 0.81 -5.17 -0.19
CA GLY A 147 -0.17 -5.81 -1.05
C GLY A 147 -0.63 -7.16 -0.51
N LEU A 148 0.30 -7.98 0.00
CA LEU A 148 -0.04 -9.26 0.63
C LEU A 148 -0.80 -9.06 1.95
N ASN A 149 -0.42 -8.08 2.79
CA ASN A 149 -1.18 -7.74 3.99
C ASN A 149 -2.62 -7.31 3.64
N ALA A 150 -2.78 -6.46 2.62
CA ALA A 150 -4.08 -6.01 2.15
C ALA A 150 -4.95 -7.17 1.62
N LEU A 151 -4.36 -8.14 0.92
CA LEU A 151 -5.06 -9.36 0.48
C LEU A 151 -5.55 -10.20 1.67
N LEU A 152 -4.78 -10.24 2.75
CA LEU A 152 -5.11 -10.94 3.99
C LEU A 152 -6.03 -10.14 4.93
N GLY A 153 -6.49 -8.95 4.51
CA GLY A 153 -7.30 -8.06 5.35
C GLY A 153 -6.53 -7.48 6.55
N LYS A 154 -5.19 -7.48 6.50
CA LYS A 154 -4.31 -6.88 7.49
C LYS A 154 -3.94 -5.45 7.09
N GLU A 155 -3.49 -4.67 8.08
CA GLU A 155 -3.00 -3.31 7.87
C GLU A 155 -1.72 -3.29 7.01
N MET A 156 -1.61 -2.28 6.14
CA MET A 156 -0.39 -1.99 5.37
C MET A 156 0.58 -1.18 6.24
N THR A 157 1.70 -1.77 6.66
CA THR A 157 2.58 -1.21 7.70
C THR A 157 3.88 -0.61 7.17
N SER A 158 4.14 -0.69 5.86
CA SER A 158 5.40 -0.24 5.30
C SER A 158 5.61 1.28 5.43
N GLU A 159 6.86 1.73 5.37
CA GLU A 159 7.18 3.16 5.30
C GLU A 159 6.58 3.82 4.05
N LEU A 160 6.48 3.09 2.94
CA LEU A 160 5.87 3.58 1.71
C LEU A 160 4.36 3.84 1.90
N ALA A 161 3.63 2.92 2.55
CA ALA A 161 2.20 3.14 2.85
C ALA A 161 1.98 4.35 3.76
N LYS A 162 2.85 4.54 4.77
CA LYS A 162 2.79 5.72 5.65
C LYS A 162 3.09 7.01 4.91
N SER A 163 4.09 7.00 4.04
CA SER A 163 4.45 8.15 3.21
C SER A 163 3.36 8.51 2.21
N ASP A 164 2.77 7.52 1.54
CA ASP A 164 1.65 7.71 0.61
C ASP A 164 0.43 8.27 1.34
N MET A 165 0.11 7.72 2.53
CA MET A 165 -0.97 8.20 3.38
C MET A 165 -0.80 9.68 3.74
N ASP A 166 0.37 10.04 4.25
CA ASP A 166 0.68 11.40 4.66
C ASP A 166 0.58 12.36 3.47
N THR A 167 1.15 11.98 2.32
CA THR A 167 1.14 12.79 1.10
C THR A 167 -0.29 13.02 0.60
N LEU A 168 -1.07 11.94 0.45
CA LEU A 168 -2.42 12.00 -0.12
C LEU A 168 -3.40 12.75 0.79
N VAL A 169 -3.38 12.49 2.10
CA VAL A 169 -4.22 13.22 3.05
C VAL A 169 -3.83 14.69 3.10
N THR A 170 -2.53 15.00 3.09
CA THR A 170 -2.07 16.41 3.10
C THR A 170 -2.50 17.14 1.84
N MET A 171 -2.41 16.50 0.67
CA MET A 171 -2.89 17.07 -0.58
C MET A 171 -4.39 17.32 -0.55
N GLU A 172 -5.19 16.35 -0.09
CA GLU A 172 -6.65 16.48 0.00
C GLU A 172 -7.08 17.59 0.97
N ILE A 173 -6.41 17.72 2.12
CA ILE A 173 -6.65 18.83 3.05
C ILE A 173 -6.31 20.17 2.39
N LYS A 174 -5.15 20.28 1.72
CA LYS A 174 -4.78 21.51 1.01
C LYS A 174 -5.79 21.90 -0.07
N LEU A 175 -6.31 20.94 -0.82
CA LEU A 175 -7.36 21.18 -1.82
C LEU A 175 -8.63 21.74 -1.18
N ARG A 176 -9.05 21.21 -0.03
CA ARG A 176 -10.23 21.70 0.71
C ARG A 176 -10.02 23.06 1.36
N LEU A 177 -8.78 23.43 1.65
CA LEU A 177 -8.42 24.71 2.25
C LEU A 177 -8.14 25.82 1.22
N LEU A 178 -8.21 25.54 -0.09
CA LEU A 178 -7.96 26.55 -1.13
C LEU A 178 -8.84 27.79 -0.99
N ASP A 179 -10.13 27.61 -0.68
CA ASP A 179 -11.08 28.72 -0.50
C ASP A 179 -10.84 29.52 0.79
N LEU A 180 -9.99 29.02 1.69
CA LEU A 180 -9.71 29.60 3.01
C LEU A 180 -8.31 30.19 3.13
N GLU A 181 -7.52 30.27 2.05
CA GLU A 181 -6.09 30.62 2.08
C GLU A 181 -5.78 31.97 2.75
N THR A 182 -6.70 32.94 2.67
CA THR A 182 -6.54 34.28 3.28
C THR A 182 -7.31 34.45 4.60
N ILE A 183 -8.08 33.44 5.00
CA ILE A 183 -8.97 33.50 6.16
C ILE A 183 -8.26 32.88 7.37
N GLN A 184 -8.30 33.57 8.51
CA GLN A 184 -7.82 32.98 9.76
C GLN A 184 -8.79 31.90 10.23
N ILE A 185 -8.29 30.67 10.32
CA ILE A 185 -9.06 29.54 10.86
C ILE A 185 -9.14 29.71 12.39
N PRO A 186 -10.33 29.80 12.99
CA PRO A 186 -10.48 29.96 14.43
C PRO A 186 -10.08 28.68 15.16
N GLU A 187 -9.34 28.75 16.27
CA GLU A 187 -8.92 27.57 17.04
C GLU A 187 -10.10 26.79 17.66
N VAL A 188 -11.19 27.49 18.00
CA VAL A 188 -12.38 26.92 18.64
C VAL A 188 -13.57 27.04 17.70
N PRO A 189 -14.40 25.99 17.54
CA PRO A 189 -15.59 26.04 16.70
C PRO A 189 -16.47 27.22 17.10
N PRO A 190 -16.82 28.13 16.16
CA PRO A 190 -17.72 29.22 16.48
C PRO A 190 -19.05 28.65 16.96
N PRO A 191 -19.69 29.27 17.97
CA PRO A 191 -20.94 28.75 18.51
C PRO A 191 -22.02 28.74 17.43
N ILE A 192 -22.68 27.59 17.27
CA ILE A 192 -23.81 27.46 16.35
C ILE A 192 -24.97 28.30 16.93
N PRO A 193 -25.50 29.29 16.19
CA PRO A 193 -26.62 30.09 16.65
C PRO A 193 -27.86 29.21 16.86
N LYS A 194 -28.77 29.64 17.74
CA LYS A 194 -30.07 28.96 17.88
C LYS A 194 -30.81 28.97 16.55
N GLU A 195 -31.59 27.92 16.33
CA GLU A 195 -32.47 27.84 15.16
C GLU A 195 -33.37 29.09 15.06
N PRO A 196 -33.64 29.58 13.84
CA PRO A 196 -34.62 30.63 13.63
C PRO A 196 -35.98 30.28 14.24
N LYS A 197 -36.76 31.30 14.59
CA LYS A 197 -38.07 31.10 15.23
C LYS A 197 -39.13 30.52 14.29
N ASP A 198 -38.91 30.66 12.99
CA ASP A 198 -39.78 30.25 11.90
C ASP A 198 -38.93 29.79 10.71
N TYR A 199 -39.59 29.22 9.71
CA TYR A 199 -38.98 28.79 8.45
C TYR A 199 -39.47 29.67 7.28
N ASP A 200 -39.79 30.94 7.55
CA ASP A 200 -40.19 31.90 6.52
C ASP A 200 -38.91 32.43 5.83
N PHE A 201 -38.38 31.63 4.91
CA PHE A 201 -37.11 31.92 4.25
C PHE A 201 -37.15 33.24 3.47
N VAL A 202 -36.09 34.03 3.59
CA VAL A 202 -35.94 35.33 2.90
C VAL A 202 -35.87 35.16 1.37
N TYR A 203 -35.37 34.02 0.89
CA TYR A 203 -35.23 33.72 -0.52
C TYR A 203 -36.11 32.53 -0.91
N ASP A 204 -36.84 32.68 -2.02
CA ASP A 204 -37.62 31.60 -2.62
C ASP A 204 -36.79 30.88 -3.69
N TYR A 205 -36.26 29.71 -3.33
CA TYR A 205 -35.50 28.86 -4.25
C TYR A 205 -36.41 28.02 -5.19
N SER A 206 -37.74 28.13 -5.09
CA SER A 206 -38.67 27.40 -5.96
C SER A 206 -38.85 28.03 -7.36
N LYS A 207 -38.36 29.26 -7.58
CA LYS A 207 -38.56 30.00 -8.84
C LYS A 207 -37.38 29.98 -9.81
N GLN A 208 -36.31 29.25 -9.53
CA GLN A 208 -35.24 29.07 -10.51
C GLN A 208 -35.54 27.87 -11.41
N HIS A 209 -36.37 28.07 -12.44
CA HIS A 209 -36.35 27.36 -13.74
C HIS A 209 -37.44 27.96 -14.65
N THR A 210 -37.08 28.99 -15.42
CA THR A 210 -37.63 29.22 -16.77
C THR A 210 -36.59 29.95 -17.60
#